data_AF-Q90WE9-F1
#
_entry.id   AF-Q90WE9-F1
#
_cell.length_a   1.000
_cell.length_b   1.000
_cell.length_c   1.000
_cell.angle_alpha   90.00
_cell.angle_beta   90.00
_cell.angle_gamma   90.00
#
_symmetry.space_group_name_H-M   'P 1'
#
loop_
_entity.id
_entity.type
_entity.pdbx_description
1 polymer ?
#
loop_
_entity_poly.entity_id
_entity_poly.type
_entity_poly.pdbx_seq_one_letter_code
_entity_poly.pdbx_strand_id
1 'polypeptide(L)'
;MKVFTLFILVALVAGTWALHKCTVMNAIKRGNVIGIKGYTLGDYMCLVHYASYYDHTLNRSPSEYGIFQINSYWWCNDGYTSGRKNLCGTSCYGLLNRDLSDDVRCLKRIVRDPNGLGAWSVWTKYCKGRNLNSYTTGC
;
A
#
# COMPACT_ATOMS: atom_id res chain seq x y z
N MET A 1 -36.38 41.92 -16.51
CA MET A 1 -36.24 40.58 -15.90
C MET A 1 -34.78 40.16 -16.08
N LYS A 2 -33.98 40.06 -15.01
CA LYS A 2 -32.55 39.72 -15.09
C LYS A 2 -32.35 38.32 -14.48
N VAL A 3 -32.10 37.33 -15.32
CA VAL A 3 -31.80 35.96 -14.91
C VAL A 3 -30.30 35.89 -14.64
N PHE A 4 -29.90 35.73 -13.38
CA PHE A 4 -28.52 35.47 -12.99
C PHE A 4 -28.27 33.95 -13.07
N THR A 5 -27.62 33.51 -14.15
CA THR A 5 -27.22 32.11 -14.31
C THR A 5 -25.96 31.85 -13.49
N LEU A 6 -26.10 31.09 -12.40
CA LEU A 6 -24.99 30.69 -11.53
C LEU A 6 -24.26 29.48 -12.15
N PHE A 7 -23.04 29.67 -12.65
CA PHE A 7 -22.19 28.56 -13.10
C PHE A 7 -21.59 27.85 -11.88
N ILE A 8 -22.13 26.68 -11.53
CA ILE A 8 -21.51 25.78 -10.54
C ILE A 8 -20.37 25.04 -11.24
N LEU A 9 -19.13 25.43 -10.95
CA LEU A 9 -17.93 24.68 -11.29
C LEU A 9 -17.84 23.44 -10.38
N VAL A 10 -18.40 22.32 -10.83
CA VAL A 10 -18.13 21.01 -10.21
C VAL A 10 -16.71 20.61 -10.64
N ALA A 11 -15.74 20.82 -9.76
CA ALA A 11 -14.39 20.30 -9.96
C ALA A 11 -14.44 18.77 -9.90
N LEU A 12 -14.32 18.12 -11.05
CA LEU A 12 -14.05 16.69 -11.14
C LEU A 12 -12.69 16.44 -10.49
N VAL A 13 -12.70 15.95 -9.24
CA VAL A 13 -11.48 15.45 -8.60
C VAL A 13 -11.12 14.14 -9.31
N ALA A 14 -10.34 14.24 -10.39
CA ALA A 14 -9.73 13.08 -11.01
C ALA A 14 -8.86 12.38 -9.95
N GLY A 15 -9.28 11.20 -9.49
CA GLY A 15 -8.47 10.38 -8.59
C GLY A 15 -7.20 9.95 -9.32
N THR A 16 -6.03 10.24 -8.75
CA THR A 16 -4.75 9.74 -9.27
C THR A 16 -4.58 8.30 -8.83
N TRP A 17 -4.21 7.39 -9.73
CA TRP A 17 -3.94 5.98 -9.41
C TRP A 17 -2.74 5.86 -8.44
N ALA A 18 -1.70 6.66 -8.63
CA ALA A 18 -0.56 6.75 -7.72
C ALA A 18 -0.80 7.74 -6.58
N LEU A 19 -0.41 7.35 -5.36
CA LEU A 19 -0.33 8.27 -4.23
C LEU A 19 0.99 9.04 -4.22
N HIS A 20 0.96 10.27 -3.70
CA HIS A 20 2.17 11.06 -3.49
C HIS A 20 3.10 10.38 -2.46
N LYS A 21 4.42 10.42 -2.71
CA LYS A 21 5.43 9.77 -1.87
C LYS A 21 5.29 10.12 -0.38
N CYS A 22 5.06 11.39 -0.06
CA CYS A 22 4.94 11.85 1.33
C CYS A 22 3.66 11.33 2.00
N THR A 23 2.58 11.12 1.25
CA THR A 23 1.35 10.50 1.78
C THR A 23 1.63 9.09 2.27
N VAL A 24 2.38 8.32 1.48
CA VAL A 24 2.76 6.93 1.80
C VAL A 24 3.74 6.89 2.98
N MET A 25 4.76 7.77 2.99
CA MET A 25 5.69 7.89 4.12
C MET A 25 4.94 8.21 5.43
N ASN A 26 3.98 9.13 5.40
CA ASN A 26 3.20 9.50 6.57
C ASN A 26 2.26 8.37 7.03
N ALA A 27 1.71 7.58 6.10
CA ALA A 27 0.96 6.38 6.47
C ALA A 27 1.84 5.33 7.17
N ILE A 28 3.03 5.06 6.63
CA ILE A 28 4.01 4.13 7.23
C ILE A 28 4.45 4.59 8.62
N LYS A 29 4.77 5.90 8.77
CA LYS A 29 5.13 6.50 10.06
C LYS A 29 4.00 6.33 11.09
N ARG A 30 2.77 6.71 10.73
CA ARG A 30 1.58 6.57 11.61
C ARG A 30 1.27 5.12 11.97
N GLY A 31 1.57 4.17 11.08
CA GLY A 31 1.37 2.74 11.31
C GLY A 31 2.29 2.11 12.37
N ASN A 32 3.34 2.81 12.79
CA ASN A 32 4.33 2.30 13.75
C ASN A 32 4.89 0.93 13.30
N VAL A 33 5.27 0.83 12.02
CA VAL A 33 5.94 -0.36 11.46
C VAL A 33 7.46 -0.24 11.43
N ILE A 34 7.98 1.00 11.42
CA ILE A 34 9.42 1.29 11.45
C ILE A 34 10.04 0.68 12.71
N GLY A 35 11.17 0.00 12.54
CA GLY A 35 11.92 -0.67 13.59
C GLY A 35 11.49 -2.12 13.86
N ILE A 36 10.34 -2.58 13.32
CA ILE A 36 9.97 -3.99 13.43
C ILE A 36 11.04 -4.83 12.72
N LYS A 37 11.67 -5.76 13.46
CA LYS A 37 12.80 -6.58 12.98
C LYS A 37 13.96 -5.75 12.38
N GLY A 38 14.10 -4.49 12.80
CA GLY A 38 15.13 -3.58 12.30
C GLY A 38 14.84 -2.94 10.94
N TYR A 39 13.63 -3.11 10.37
CA TYR A 39 13.28 -2.49 9.09
C TYR A 39 13.14 -0.97 9.19
N THR A 40 13.74 -0.26 8.24
CA THR A 40 13.76 1.20 8.16
C THR A 40 12.58 1.74 7.35
N LEU A 41 12.35 3.06 7.40
CA LEU A 41 11.40 3.70 6.47
C LEU A 41 11.77 3.45 5.00
N GLY A 42 13.07 3.40 4.70
CA GLY A 42 13.58 3.12 3.35
C GLY A 42 13.18 1.74 2.85
N ASP A 43 13.15 0.73 3.72
CA ASP A 43 12.71 -0.63 3.37
C ASP A 43 11.26 -0.65 2.87
N TYR A 44 10.37 0.01 3.61
CA TYR A 44 8.95 0.09 3.24
C TYR A 44 8.73 0.91 1.98
N MET A 45 9.43 2.04 1.83
CA MET A 45 9.32 2.90 0.66
C MET A 45 9.89 2.23 -0.61
N CYS A 46 10.98 1.49 -0.48
CA CYS A 46 11.53 0.68 -1.56
C CYS A 46 10.58 -0.47 -1.95
N LEU A 47 9.98 -1.15 -0.96
CA LEU A 47 8.94 -2.15 -1.22
C LEU A 47 7.80 -1.56 -2.04
N VAL A 48 7.21 -0.44 -1.62
CA VAL A 48 6.10 0.20 -2.33
C VAL A 48 6.48 0.54 -3.76
N HIS A 49 7.67 1.10 -3.96
CA HIS A 49 8.15 1.45 -5.29
C HIS A 49 8.15 0.25 -6.25
N TYR A 50 8.72 -0.88 -5.83
CA TYR A 50 8.81 -2.07 -6.69
C TYR A 50 7.53 -2.92 -6.72
N ALA A 51 6.71 -2.87 -5.68
CA ALA A 51 5.45 -3.61 -5.63
C ALA A 51 4.44 -2.99 -6.61
N SER A 52 4.22 -1.68 -6.52
CA SER A 52 3.10 -1.00 -7.16
C SER A 52 3.44 0.32 -7.83
N TYR A 53 4.67 0.83 -7.73
CA TYR A 53 4.98 2.22 -8.11
C TYR A 53 4.02 3.24 -7.47
N TYR A 54 3.67 3.01 -6.20
CA TYR A 54 2.74 3.83 -5.42
C TYR A 54 1.28 3.78 -5.89
N ASP A 55 0.93 2.88 -6.82
CA ASP A 55 -0.43 2.63 -7.26
C ASP A 55 -1.24 1.94 -6.16
N HIS A 56 -2.19 2.66 -5.58
CA HIS A 56 -3.06 2.13 -4.55
C HIS A 56 -4.29 1.42 -5.13
N THR A 57 -4.53 1.53 -6.42
CA THR A 57 -5.63 0.87 -7.15
C THR A 57 -5.19 -0.43 -7.82
N LEU A 58 -3.90 -0.75 -7.75
CA LEU A 58 -3.31 -1.87 -8.46
C LEU A 58 -3.82 -3.22 -7.93
N ASN A 59 -4.52 -3.93 -8.80
CA ASN A 59 -4.88 -5.34 -8.61
C ASN A 59 -4.16 -6.17 -9.68
N ARG A 60 -3.19 -6.99 -9.27
CA ARG A 60 -2.55 -7.96 -10.15
C ARG A 60 -3.19 -9.32 -9.95
N SER A 61 -4.04 -9.66 -10.91
CA SER A 61 -4.67 -10.97 -11.01
C SER A 61 -3.61 -12.08 -11.00
N PRO A 62 -3.83 -13.19 -10.27
CA PRO A 62 -5.11 -13.54 -9.63
C PRO A 62 -5.30 -13.05 -8.19
N SER A 63 -4.26 -12.56 -7.51
CA SER A 63 -4.24 -12.58 -6.04
C SER A 63 -3.57 -11.40 -5.33
N GLU A 64 -2.99 -10.42 -6.01
CA GLU A 64 -2.22 -9.34 -5.35
C GLU A 64 -2.95 -8.00 -5.39
N TYR A 65 -3.07 -7.36 -4.23
CA TYR A 65 -3.92 -6.18 -4.04
C TYR A 65 -3.20 -4.99 -3.42
N GLY A 66 -3.50 -3.81 -3.94
CA GLY A 66 -3.19 -2.53 -3.32
C GLY A 66 -1.72 -2.15 -3.37
N ILE A 67 -1.40 -1.10 -2.62
CA ILE A 67 -0.10 -0.44 -2.71
C ILE A 67 1.07 -1.35 -2.29
N PHE A 68 0.82 -2.31 -1.40
CA PHE A 68 1.82 -3.27 -0.95
C PHE A 68 1.76 -4.60 -1.72
N GLN A 69 0.82 -4.79 -2.64
CA GLN A 69 0.59 -6.07 -3.33
C GLN A 69 0.46 -7.21 -2.30
N ILE A 70 -0.64 -7.15 -1.54
CA ILE A 70 -0.97 -8.12 -0.49
C ILE A 70 -1.74 -9.29 -1.10
N ASN A 71 -1.25 -10.51 -0.83
CA ASN A 71 -1.77 -11.73 -1.40
C ASN A 71 -3.09 -12.22 -0.75
N SER A 72 -4.12 -12.49 -1.56
CA SER A 72 -5.44 -12.93 -1.10
C SER A 72 -5.53 -14.35 -0.58
N TYR A 73 -4.55 -15.22 -0.86
CA TYR A 73 -4.53 -16.56 -0.28
C TYR A 73 -4.29 -16.49 1.24
N TRP A 74 -3.38 -15.62 1.69
CA TRP A 74 -3.00 -15.55 3.10
C TRP A 74 -3.70 -14.42 3.87
N TRP A 75 -3.78 -13.23 3.29
CA TRP A 75 -3.88 -12.02 4.11
C TRP A 75 -5.25 -11.37 4.10
N CYS A 76 -5.94 -11.31 2.96
CA CYS A 76 -7.22 -10.65 2.80
C CYS A 76 -8.28 -11.57 2.18
N ASN A 77 -9.53 -11.13 2.16
CA ASN A 77 -10.66 -11.85 1.57
C ASN A 77 -11.15 -11.17 0.27
N ASP A 78 -10.97 -11.84 -0.87
CA ASP A 78 -11.47 -11.41 -2.19
C ASP A 78 -12.79 -12.08 -2.60
N GLY A 79 -13.33 -12.97 -1.78
CA GLY A 79 -14.59 -13.67 -2.04
C GLY A 79 -14.48 -14.92 -2.90
N TYR A 80 -13.40 -15.11 -3.66
CA TYR A 80 -13.28 -16.20 -4.65
C TYR A 80 -12.04 -17.07 -4.50
N THR A 81 -10.98 -16.62 -3.81
CA THR A 81 -9.79 -17.46 -3.58
C THR A 81 -10.14 -18.64 -2.67
N SER A 82 -10.01 -19.85 -3.20
CA SER A 82 -10.28 -21.10 -2.48
C SER A 82 -9.24 -21.37 -1.41
N GLY A 83 -9.68 -21.80 -0.21
CA GLY A 83 -8.79 -22.15 0.90
C GLY A 83 -8.10 -20.97 1.62
N ARG A 84 -8.45 -19.72 1.26
CA ARG A 84 -7.87 -18.49 1.82
C ARG A 84 -7.94 -18.42 3.34
N LYS A 85 -6.95 -17.75 3.94
CA LYS A 85 -6.82 -17.63 5.41
C LYS A 85 -7.35 -16.32 5.98
N ASN A 86 -7.28 -15.22 5.21
CA ASN A 86 -7.70 -13.89 5.65
C ASN A 86 -7.10 -13.46 7.01
N LEU A 87 -5.79 -13.63 7.18
CA LEU A 87 -5.12 -13.39 8.47
C LEU A 87 -5.12 -11.92 8.92
N CYS A 88 -5.40 -10.97 8.02
CA CYS A 88 -5.59 -9.57 8.38
C CYS A 88 -7.04 -9.22 8.71
N GLY A 89 -8.00 -10.12 8.48
CA GLY A 89 -9.42 -9.89 8.76
C GLY A 89 -10.03 -8.75 7.93
N THR A 90 -9.55 -8.52 6.70
CA THR A 90 -9.99 -7.42 5.83
C THR A 90 -10.39 -7.92 4.43
N SER A 91 -11.23 -7.15 3.74
CA SER A 91 -11.51 -7.40 2.32
C SER A 91 -10.31 -6.98 1.47
N CYS A 92 -9.96 -7.78 0.46
CA CYS A 92 -8.91 -7.40 -0.49
C CYS A 92 -9.28 -6.14 -1.29
N TYR A 93 -10.57 -5.90 -1.54
CA TYR A 93 -11.06 -4.68 -2.18
C TYR A 93 -10.96 -3.46 -1.27
N GLY A 94 -10.90 -3.67 0.05
CA GLY A 94 -10.57 -2.63 1.03
C GLY A 94 -9.18 -2.05 0.76
N LEU A 95 -8.22 -2.85 0.29
CA LEU A 95 -6.85 -2.42 0.00
C LEU A 95 -6.71 -1.60 -1.30
N LEU A 96 -7.79 -1.39 -2.04
CA LEU A 96 -7.80 -0.69 -3.34
C LEU A 96 -8.31 0.74 -3.22
N ASN A 97 -7.83 1.48 -2.21
CA ASN A 97 -8.33 2.82 -1.91
C ASN A 97 -7.22 3.76 -1.37
N ARG A 98 -7.52 5.06 -1.26
CA ARG A 98 -6.54 6.11 -0.89
C ARG A 98 -6.18 6.12 0.60
N ASP A 99 -7.05 5.60 1.46
CA ASP A 99 -6.80 5.41 2.88
C ASP A 99 -6.01 4.12 3.11
N LEU A 100 -4.72 4.30 3.42
CA LEU A 100 -3.78 3.20 3.65
C LEU A 100 -3.85 2.60 5.07
N SER A 101 -4.89 2.92 5.86
CA SER A 101 -4.95 2.52 7.26
C SER A 101 -5.12 1.01 7.45
N ASP A 102 -5.88 0.33 6.58
CA ASP A 102 -6.00 -1.13 6.56
C ASP A 102 -4.80 -1.79 5.86
N ASP A 103 -4.27 -1.20 4.79
CA ASP A 103 -3.02 -1.61 4.15
C ASP A 103 -1.86 -1.70 5.15
N VAL A 104 -1.59 -0.61 5.87
CA VAL A 104 -0.46 -0.54 6.81
C VAL A 104 -0.68 -1.42 8.03
N ARG A 105 -1.94 -1.60 8.46
CA ARG A 105 -2.30 -2.55 9.53
C ARG A 105 -2.01 -3.98 9.10
N CYS A 106 -2.36 -4.35 7.87
CA CYS A 106 -2.10 -5.68 7.34
C CYS A 106 -0.59 -5.89 7.11
N LEU A 107 0.11 -4.91 6.52
CA LEU A 107 1.58 -4.91 6.42
C LEU A 107 2.23 -5.17 7.78
N LYS A 108 1.80 -4.46 8.84
CA LYS A 108 2.30 -4.64 10.20
C LYS A 108 2.12 -6.06 10.72
N ARG A 109 0.98 -6.69 10.42
CA ARG A 109 0.72 -8.10 10.76
C ARG A 109 1.69 -9.01 10.01
N ILE A 110 1.91 -8.78 8.71
CA ILE A 110 2.79 -9.61 7.87
C ILE A 110 4.25 -9.50 8.32
N VAL A 111 4.77 -8.29 8.54
CA VAL A 111 6.20 -8.11 8.86
C VAL A 111 6.60 -8.64 10.25
N ARG A 112 5.62 -8.94 11.10
CA ARG A 112 5.84 -9.64 12.38
C ARG A 112 6.03 -11.15 12.21
N ASP A 113 5.51 -11.75 11.14
CA ASP A 113 5.71 -13.17 10.87
C ASP A 113 7.18 -13.51 10.57
N PRO A 114 7.59 -14.79 10.70
CA PRO A 114 8.98 -15.20 10.56
C PRO A 114 9.70 -14.61 9.35
N ASN A 115 9.07 -14.63 8.18
CA ASN A 115 9.64 -14.12 6.93
C ASN A 115 9.83 -12.59 6.89
N GLY A 116 9.07 -11.82 7.68
CA GLY A 116 9.12 -10.36 7.68
C GLY A 116 8.88 -9.77 6.28
N LEU A 117 9.68 -8.76 5.89
CA LEU A 117 9.66 -8.22 4.52
C LEU A 117 10.17 -9.21 3.46
N GLY A 118 10.82 -10.31 3.88
CA GLY A 118 11.20 -11.41 3.00
C GLY A 118 10.02 -12.13 2.34
N ALA A 119 8.79 -11.91 2.82
CA ALA A 119 7.57 -12.37 2.15
C ALA A 119 7.36 -11.72 0.77
N TRP A 120 7.98 -10.56 0.50
CA TRP A 120 7.95 -9.92 -0.80
C TRP A 120 9.21 -10.22 -1.61
N SER A 121 9.05 -10.96 -2.70
CA SER A 121 10.15 -11.29 -3.63
C SER A 121 10.78 -10.03 -4.22
N VAL A 122 9.98 -9.01 -4.52
CA VAL A 122 10.45 -7.70 -5.02
C VAL A 122 11.33 -6.97 -4.01
N TRP A 123 10.97 -6.96 -2.73
CA TRP A 123 11.81 -6.35 -1.69
C TRP A 123 13.11 -7.14 -1.52
N THR A 124 13.04 -8.47 -1.52
CA THR A 124 14.23 -9.33 -1.42
C THR A 124 15.19 -9.10 -2.58
N LYS A 125 14.68 -8.94 -3.80
CA LYS A 125 15.49 -8.74 -5.02
C LYS A 125 16.08 -7.34 -5.12
N TYR A 126 15.29 -6.31 -4.81
CA TYR A 126 15.63 -4.93 -5.15
C TYR A 126 15.92 -4.02 -3.96
N CYS A 127 15.63 -4.43 -2.73
CA CYS A 127 15.75 -3.56 -1.54
C CYS A 127 16.69 -4.12 -0.47
N LYS A 128 16.59 -5.43 -0.17
CA LYS A 128 17.33 -6.06 0.93
C LYS A 128 18.84 -5.80 0.85
N GLY A 129 19.40 -5.24 1.91
CA GLY A 129 20.84 -5.00 2.05
C GLY A 129 21.39 -3.86 1.19
N ARG A 130 20.55 -3.01 0.60
CA ARG A 130 20.97 -1.88 -0.23
C ARG A 130 20.89 -0.56 0.52
N ASN A 131 21.52 0.48 -0.02
CA ASN A 131 21.31 1.85 0.45
C ASN A 131 19.95 2.35 -0.05
N LEU A 132 19.02 2.62 0.87
CA LEU A 132 17.64 2.99 0.57
C LEU A 132 17.34 4.48 0.85
N ASN A 133 18.35 5.31 1.09
CA ASN A 133 18.16 6.71 1.49
C ASN A 133 17.36 7.51 0.45
N SER A 134 17.57 7.26 -0.85
CA SER A 134 16.88 7.93 -1.95
C SER A 134 15.35 7.73 -1.93
N TYR A 135 14.85 6.65 -1.35
CA TYR A 135 13.41 6.40 -1.23
C TYR A 135 12.73 7.28 -0.18
N THR A 136 13.51 7.96 0.67
CA THR A 136 13.01 8.71 1.84
C THR A 136 13.27 10.21 1.78
N THR A 137 13.96 10.72 0.77
CA THR A 137 14.24 12.17 0.60
C THR A 137 13.04 12.92 0.03
N GLY A 138 12.98 14.24 0.18
CA GLY A 138 11.97 15.08 -0.50
C GLY A 138 10.57 15.02 0.11
N CYS A 139 10.52 14.61 1.38
CA CYS A 139 9.43 14.70 2.34
C CYS A 139 10.08 14.93 3.72
#